data_AF-A0AA36JNF4-F1
#
_entry.id   AF-A0AA36JNF4-F1
#
_cell.length_a   1.000
_cell.length_b   1.000
_cell.length_c   1.000
_cell.angle_alpha   90.00
_cell.angle_beta   90.00
_cell.angle_gamma   90.00
#
_symmetry.space_group_name_H-M   'P 1'
#
loop_
_entity.id
_entity.type
_entity.pdbx_description
1 polymer ?
#
loop_
_entity_poly.entity_id
_entity_poly.type
_entity_poly.pdbx_seq_one_letter_code
_entity_poly.pdbx_strand_id
1 'polypeptide(L)'
;LESFVLFPSKSKILAARDRRPTACSATFVEGMRPSFARVIREKEKADLKEDLELSDVSFLSRDRDLLDYTEEKEFSDSEDDVSRGRRKAIICSCAFFAACVFFGAFVAMGGSGAQKIWTSSSAWGSPGEDFPLLGQGLCIGLYGMLIPKYNTSDSDVLSLFSDSDDCRASCAADDQCTGYVTKDDGGCSLILKEDGMLPAAADGDERFQCFWRRRWLHDSVGVYNPPRPLVPKVIWSYWEDLQVPFNKTLQERAHQGLAFRNLCQSSWRKLNPGWEVRMLDQDTMWNYIALEDLPKGFHALKIWHRSDAIRLALVAKHGGVWLDATTLLLRPFSTVIQDTDPGHRIFYVNRGLKGQPLINPSLAEKRVTAELHVENWFFAAPPQDPFLVRTLSCVKRLHRESDTKLLAEYPDMFTARQQENLLALGIWEYLATDACLFKVLDEDKALKEWWLGPSVTRRNLLGHLNPRWWSNPDETVKELFRRVDPELVQTLTGGALLLLKFTGPMRDKLIDPLSPLELYGCVESSWSIALTALQLFNATKCIQLRLPGANSWL
;
A
#
# COMPACT_ATOMS: atom_id res chain seq x y z
N LEU A 1 -52.85 -20.68 -38.67
CA LEU A 1 -52.54 -22.00 -39.23
C LEU A 1 -51.98 -22.84 -38.07
N GLU A 2 -52.81 -23.10 -37.04
CA GLU A 2 -53.58 -24.36 -36.82
C GLU A 2 -52.61 -25.55 -36.69
N SER A 3 -52.54 -26.31 -35.58
CA SER A 3 -53.58 -26.98 -34.78
C SER A 3 -53.02 -27.42 -33.39
N PHE A 4 -53.67 -27.14 -32.24
CA PHE A 4 -54.53 -28.01 -31.37
C PHE A 4 -54.08 -29.48 -31.17
N VAL A 5 -53.97 -30.04 -29.95
CA VAL A 5 -55.06 -30.64 -29.12
C VAL A 5 -54.54 -31.06 -27.70
N LEU A 6 -55.07 -30.47 -26.61
CA LEU A 6 -55.91 -30.98 -25.48
C LEU A 6 -55.34 -31.85 -24.32
N PHE A 7 -55.76 -31.43 -23.11
CA PHE A 7 -55.69 -32.02 -21.75
C PHE A 7 -56.50 -33.33 -21.55
N PRO A 8 -56.38 -33.98 -20.37
CA PRO A 8 -57.50 -33.88 -19.40
C PRO A 8 -57.12 -33.73 -17.91
N SER A 9 -58.17 -33.52 -17.11
CA SER A 9 -58.29 -32.98 -15.74
C SER A 9 -58.75 -33.98 -14.65
N LYS A 10 -58.80 -33.51 -13.38
CA LYS A 10 -59.59 -33.91 -12.17
C LYS A 10 -58.85 -34.81 -11.16
N SER A 11 -58.99 -34.72 -9.82
CA SER A 11 -60.01 -34.09 -8.94
C SER A 11 -59.57 -34.00 -7.45
N LYS A 12 -60.30 -33.15 -6.70
CA LYS A 12 -60.30 -32.80 -5.26
C LYS A 12 -60.55 -33.94 -4.25
N ILE A 13 -60.12 -33.76 -2.99
CA ILE A 13 -60.82 -34.17 -1.74
C ILE A 13 -60.66 -33.09 -0.63
N LEU A 14 -61.73 -32.94 0.18
CA LEU A 14 -62.05 -31.97 1.25
C LEU A 14 -61.73 -32.45 2.68
N ALA A 15 -61.63 -31.50 3.63
CA ALA A 15 -62.20 -31.44 5.02
C ALA A 15 -61.19 -30.76 6.00
N ALA A 16 -61.40 -29.61 6.67
CA ALA A 16 -62.46 -29.02 7.50
C ALA A 16 -62.33 -29.28 9.02
N ARG A 17 -61.97 -28.23 9.79
CA ARG A 17 -62.41 -27.85 11.17
C ARG A 17 -61.56 -26.63 11.60
N ASP A 18 -62.04 -25.38 11.62
CA ASP A 18 -63.14 -24.73 12.34
C ASP A 18 -62.79 -24.35 13.80
N ARG A 19 -62.56 -23.04 14.05
CA ARG A 19 -63.10 -22.19 15.14
C ARG A 19 -62.36 -20.84 15.27
N ARG A 20 -63.05 -19.75 14.91
CA ARG A 20 -62.90 -18.36 15.43
C ARG A 20 -63.68 -18.24 16.78
N PRO A 21 -63.89 -17.07 17.46
CA PRO A 21 -63.52 -15.65 17.22
C PRO A 21 -62.92 -14.97 18.50
N THR A 22 -62.48 -13.70 18.54
CA THR A 22 -63.30 -12.47 18.60
C THR A 22 -62.47 -11.18 18.43
N ALA A 23 -63.10 -10.19 17.80
CA ALA A 23 -62.67 -8.81 17.63
C ALA A 23 -62.94 -7.95 18.87
N CYS A 24 -62.29 -6.78 18.96
CA CYS A 24 -62.96 -5.52 19.28
C CYS A 24 -62.07 -4.30 18.97
N SER A 25 -62.72 -3.28 18.42
CA SER A 25 -62.22 -1.93 18.07
C SER A 25 -62.89 -0.93 19.02
N ALA A 26 -62.22 0.18 19.40
CA ALA A 26 -62.84 1.51 19.52
C ALA A 26 -61.89 2.61 20.07
N THR A 27 -61.64 3.61 19.21
CA THR A 27 -61.90 5.07 19.35
C THR A 27 -61.23 6.00 20.40
N PHE A 28 -60.80 7.15 19.86
CA PHE A 28 -60.37 8.48 20.37
C PHE A 28 -61.07 9.09 21.60
N VAL A 29 -60.35 9.94 22.39
CA VAL A 29 -60.73 11.30 22.88
C VAL A 29 -59.46 12.14 23.24
N GLU A 30 -59.51 13.46 22.99
CA GLU A 30 -58.53 14.54 23.23
C GLU A 30 -58.36 15.01 24.71
N GLY A 31 -57.24 15.69 25.02
CA GLY A 31 -57.28 16.96 25.79
C GLY A 31 -56.48 17.10 27.11
N MET A 32 -55.65 18.15 27.17
CA MET A 32 -55.13 18.93 28.32
C MET A 32 -53.77 18.58 29.01
N ARG A 33 -52.87 19.59 28.98
CA ARG A 33 -51.75 19.92 29.90
C ARG A 33 -52.31 20.62 31.18
N PRO A 34 -51.58 20.89 32.31
CA PRO A 34 -50.13 21.18 32.41
C PRO A 34 -49.35 20.77 33.70
N SER A 35 -48.03 21.06 33.65
CA SER A 35 -47.14 21.58 34.73
C SER A 35 -46.42 20.68 35.75
N PHE A 36 -45.08 20.79 35.69
CA PHE A 36 -44.07 20.96 36.76
C PHE A 36 -43.34 19.77 37.43
N ALA A 37 -42.02 20.00 37.59
CA ALA A 37 -40.98 19.32 38.40
C ALA A 37 -40.35 18.03 37.79
N ARG A 38 -39.19 18.07 37.11
CA ARG A 38 -37.78 18.32 37.52
C ARG A 38 -37.10 17.09 38.18
N VAL A 39 -35.98 16.71 37.55
CA VAL A 39 -34.77 15.96 38.02
C VAL A 39 -34.74 14.40 37.96
N ILE A 40 -33.68 13.93 37.28
CA ILE A 40 -32.94 12.64 37.34
C ILE A 40 -33.53 11.38 36.64
N ARG A 41 -33.07 11.10 35.41
CA ARG A 41 -32.11 10.02 35.08
C ARG A 41 -31.96 9.88 33.56
N GLU A 42 -30.89 10.46 33.03
CA GLU A 42 -30.28 10.04 31.77
C GLU A 42 -29.57 8.69 32.00
N LYS A 43 -30.10 7.63 31.40
CA LYS A 43 -29.37 6.43 30.92
C LYS A 43 -30.42 5.45 30.41
N GLU A 44 -30.81 5.60 29.14
CA GLU A 44 -31.36 4.53 28.28
C GLU A 44 -31.81 5.10 26.91
N LYS A 45 -30.91 5.80 26.23
CA LYS A 45 -30.97 6.05 24.77
C LYS A 45 -29.55 6.29 24.25
N ALA A 46 -28.76 5.23 24.23
CA ALA A 46 -27.49 5.16 23.54
C ALA A 46 -27.41 3.77 22.90
N ASP A 47 -28.23 3.57 21.88
CA ASP A 47 -28.08 2.54 20.85
C ASP A 47 -28.98 2.96 19.69
N LEU A 48 -28.42 2.98 18.47
CA LEU A 48 -29.00 3.44 17.20
C LEU A 48 -28.92 4.95 16.91
N LYS A 49 -27.72 5.43 16.55
CA LYS A 49 -27.45 6.26 15.35
C LYS A 49 -26.00 6.71 15.32
N GLU A 50 -25.17 6.05 14.51
CA GLU A 50 -23.96 6.66 13.94
C GLU A 50 -23.61 5.93 12.63
N ASP A 51 -24.47 6.13 11.63
CA ASP A 51 -24.11 6.10 10.21
C ASP A 51 -24.30 7.54 9.74
N LEU A 52 -23.21 8.31 9.65
CA LEU A 52 -23.18 9.65 9.05
C LEU A 52 -21.77 9.92 8.51
N GLU A 53 -21.70 9.84 7.18
CA GLU A 53 -20.98 10.73 6.26
C GLU A 53 -19.63 11.32 6.73
N LEU A 54 -18.54 10.74 6.22
CA LEU A 54 -17.26 11.42 6.05
C LEU A 54 -16.98 11.57 4.55
N SER A 55 -17.79 12.41 3.90
CA SER A 55 -17.42 13.13 2.69
C SER A 55 -17.21 14.58 3.10
N ASP A 56 -15.97 14.94 3.41
CA ASP A 56 -15.40 16.30 3.32
C ASP A 56 -14.10 16.37 4.13
N VAL A 57 -12.96 16.25 3.45
CA VAL A 57 -11.73 16.92 3.88
C VAL A 57 -11.07 17.50 2.63
N SER A 58 -11.53 18.68 2.24
CA SER A 58 -10.77 19.58 1.38
C SER A 58 -9.65 20.23 2.19
N PHE A 59 -8.44 20.12 1.64
CA PHE A 59 -7.29 20.99 1.84
C PHE A 59 -7.67 22.43 2.20
N LEU A 60 -7.13 22.95 3.30
CA LEU A 60 -6.70 24.35 3.42
C LEU A 60 -5.48 24.43 4.35
N SER A 61 -4.48 25.15 3.86
CA SER A 61 -3.32 25.65 4.55
C SER A 61 -3.62 26.13 5.97
N ARG A 62 -2.83 25.70 6.94
CA ARG A 62 -2.63 26.46 8.17
C ARG A 62 -1.19 26.95 8.21
N ASP A 63 -1.02 28.15 7.70
CA ASP A 63 -0.04 29.09 8.22
C ASP A 63 -0.23 29.20 9.74
N ARG A 64 0.87 29.16 10.47
CA ARG A 64 0.92 29.70 11.83
C ARG A 64 2.09 30.66 11.91
N ASP A 65 1.76 31.92 11.70
CA ASP A 65 2.45 33.04 12.31
C ASP A 65 2.38 32.87 13.84
N LEU A 66 3.55 32.69 14.46
CA LEU A 66 3.76 32.92 15.88
C LEU A 66 4.22 34.37 16.02
N LEU A 67 3.28 35.25 16.39
CA LEU A 67 3.58 36.56 16.94
C LEU A 67 3.36 36.52 18.47
N ASP A 68 4.35 37.10 19.14
CA ASP A 68 4.44 37.56 20.53
C ASP A 68 3.17 37.56 21.38
N TYR A 69 3.30 37.01 22.58
CA TYR A 69 2.80 37.66 23.80
C TYR A 69 3.65 37.21 25.00
N THR A 70 4.55 38.09 25.44
CA THR A 70 5.03 38.17 26.82
C THR A 70 3.93 38.76 27.69
N GLU A 71 3.59 38.12 28.81
CA GLU A 71 3.54 38.79 30.12
C GLU A 71 3.27 37.80 31.25
N GLU A 72 3.93 38.12 32.36
CA GLU A 72 4.07 37.42 33.63
C GLU A 72 2.73 37.25 34.36
N LYS A 73 2.60 36.14 35.10
CA LYS A 73 2.18 36.23 36.50
C LYS A 73 2.51 34.98 37.30
N GLU A 74 3.30 35.22 38.33
CA GLU A 74 3.60 34.36 39.47
C GLU A 74 2.34 33.81 40.13
N PHE A 75 2.39 32.55 40.59
CA PHE A 75 1.84 32.18 41.89
C PHE A 75 2.63 30.99 42.45
N SER A 76 3.04 31.14 43.71
CA SER A 76 3.90 30.27 44.50
C SER A 76 3.08 29.25 45.32
N ASP A 77 3.85 28.43 46.05
CA ASP A 77 3.51 27.57 47.21
C ASP A 77 3.16 26.11 46.83
N SER A 78 4.05 25.11 46.99
CA SER A 78 4.77 24.54 48.15
C SER A 78 4.05 23.34 48.81
N GLU A 79 4.87 22.35 49.23
CA GLU A 79 4.59 21.19 50.10
C GLU A 79 3.90 19.96 49.43
N ASP A 80 4.25 18.70 49.68
CA ASP A 80 5.16 18.12 50.67
C ASP A 80 5.56 16.67 50.29
N ASP A 81 6.66 16.24 50.93
CA ASP A 81 7.35 14.95 50.89
C ASP A 81 6.60 13.85 51.70
N VAL A 82 6.39 12.65 51.13
CA VAL A 82 6.24 11.41 51.93
C VAL A 82 6.87 10.21 51.23
N SER A 83 7.83 9.65 51.93
CA SER A 83 8.62 8.47 51.62
C SER A 83 8.04 7.14 52.16
N ARG A 84 8.56 6.04 51.61
CA ARG A 84 8.68 4.65 52.16
C ARG A 84 7.48 3.70 52.10
N GLY A 85 7.71 2.50 51.55
CA GLY A 85 6.87 1.34 51.87
C GLY A 85 7.08 -0.01 51.16
N ARG A 86 8.25 -0.64 51.35
CA ARG A 86 8.46 -2.10 51.43
C ARG A 86 8.23 -3.06 50.22
N ARG A 87 9.36 -3.66 49.86
CA ARG A 87 9.59 -5.02 49.31
C ARG A 87 8.66 -6.10 49.88
N LYS A 88 8.22 -7.03 49.02
CA LYS A 88 8.14 -8.47 49.32
C LYS A 88 8.55 -9.28 48.09
N ALA A 89 9.63 -10.04 48.24
CA ALA A 89 10.00 -11.15 47.38
C ALA A 89 9.16 -12.38 47.79
N ILE A 90 8.74 -13.18 46.80
CA ILE A 90 8.32 -14.56 47.01
C ILE A 90 9.10 -15.43 46.01
N ILE A 91 9.93 -16.30 46.58
CA ILE A 91 10.54 -17.45 45.93
C ILE A 91 9.56 -18.62 46.10
N CYS A 92 9.27 -19.36 45.02
CA CYS A 92 8.98 -20.78 45.08
C CYS A 92 9.32 -21.44 43.75
N SER A 93 10.31 -22.33 43.82
CA SER A 93 10.74 -23.28 42.80
C SER A 93 9.68 -24.37 42.59
N CYS A 94 9.64 -24.96 41.39
CA CYS A 94 9.69 -26.41 41.20
C CYS A 94 9.91 -26.77 39.73
N ALA A 95 10.84 -27.70 39.53
CA ALA A 95 11.34 -28.24 38.26
C ALA A 95 10.62 -29.55 37.86
N PHE A 96 11.11 -30.16 36.77
CA PHE A 96 10.77 -31.44 36.10
C PHE A 96 9.73 -31.31 34.97
N PHE A 97 9.96 -31.77 33.73
CA PHE A 97 10.60 -33.01 33.26
C PHE A 97 11.36 -32.85 31.93
N ALA A 98 12.38 -33.69 31.74
CA ALA A 98 13.14 -33.85 30.51
C ALA A 98 12.83 -35.18 29.79
N ALA A 99 13.08 -35.16 28.47
CA ALA A 99 13.50 -36.25 27.58
C ALA A 99 12.50 -37.34 27.15
N CYS A 100 12.36 -37.49 25.82
CA CYS A 100 12.66 -38.76 25.12
C CYS A 100 12.87 -38.52 23.61
N VAL A 101 14.03 -38.99 23.14
CA VAL A 101 14.46 -39.14 21.74
C VAL A 101 14.13 -40.57 21.31
N PHE A 102 13.54 -40.78 20.13
CA PHE A 102 13.66 -42.06 19.42
C PHE A 102 13.78 -41.88 17.91
N PHE A 103 14.84 -42.46 17.37
CA PHE A 103 15.17 -42.67 15.97
C PHE A 103 14.22 -43.72 15.36
N GLY A 104 13.83 -43.52 14.09
CA GLY A 104 13.16 -44.54 13.29
C GLY A 104 13.38 -44.28 11.80
N ALA A 105 14.39 -44.94 11.23
CA ALA A 105 14.59 -45.03 9.78
C ALA A 105 13.67 -46.12 9.22
N PHE A 106 12.93 -45.84 8.15
CA PHE A 106 12.38 -46.88 7.28
C PHE A 106 12.41 -46.44 5.80
N VAL A 107 12.67 -47.44 4.97
CA VAL A 107 13.05 -47.43 3.56
C VAL A 107 11.90 -47.02 2.63
N ALA A 108 12.26 -46.33 1.56
CA ALA A 108 11.41 -45.84 0.47
C ALA A 108 10.86 -46.95 -0.45
N MET A 109 9.61 -46.83 -0.89
CA MET A 109 9.13 -47.31 -2.20
C MET A 109 7.96 -46.46 -2.72
N GLY A 110 8.09 -45.93 -3.95
CA GLY A 110 7.01 -45.90 -4.95
C GLY A 110 6.07 -44.68 -5.06
N GLY A 111 6.49 -43.68 -5.84
CA GLY A 111 5.69 -43.07 -6.93
C GLY A 111 4.45 -42.20 -6.63
N SER A 112 4.58 -40.89 -6.79
CA SER A 112 3.74 -40.02 -7.65
C SER A 112 4.12 -38.55 -7.40
N GLY A 113 4.08 -37.74 -8.47
CA GLY A 113 4.71 -36.42 -8.51
C GLY A 113 4.17 -35.44 -7.48
N ALA A 114 5.03 -35.06 -6.53
CA ALA A 114 4.79 -33.96 -5.61
C ALA A 114 5.71 -32.78 -5.98
N GLN A 115 5.10 -31.60 -6.02
CA GLN A 115 5.77 -30.30 -6.12
C GLN A 115 6.99 -30.25 -5.20
N LYS A 116 8.16 -29.92 -5.75
CA LYS A 116 9.32 -29.52 -4.95
C LYS A 116 8.97 -28.22 -4.22
N ILE A 117 8.46 -28.36 -3.00
CA ILE A 117 8.47 -27.30 -2.01
C ILE A 117 9.94 -26.97 -1.77
N TRP A 118 10.34 -25.76 -2.17
CA TRP A 118 11.68 -25.23 -1.93
C TRP A 118 11.89 -25.04 -0.42
N THR A 119 12.33 -26.10 0.25
CA THR A 119 12.95 -26.05 1.58
C THR A 119 14.43 -26.39 1.41
N SER A 120 15.19 -25.50 0.76
CA SER A 120 16.65 -25.59 0.73
C SER A 120 17.25 -24.49 1.58
N SER A 121 17.55 -24.81 2.84
CA SER A 121 18.26 -24.00 3.83
C SER A 121 19.76 -23.92 3.56
N SER A 122 20.20 -23.74 2.31
CA SER A 122 21.62 -23.84 1.96
C SER A 122 22.02 -22.87 0.83
N ALA A 123 22.09 -21.58 1.16
CA ALA A 123 22.95 -20.57 0.52
C ALA A 123 22.94 -19.24 1.29
N TRP A 124 22.81 -19.25 2.63
CA TRP A 124 22.83 -18.01 3.40
C TRP A 124 24.29 -17.63 3.67
N GLY A 125 24.80 -16.62 2.97
CA GLY A 125 25.98 -15.89 3.43
C GLY A 125 25.71 -15.33 4.84
N SER A 126 26.73 -15.18 5.67
CA SER A 126 26.55 -14.47 6.94
C SER A 126 26.14 -13.04 6.60
N PRO A 127 24.99 -12.53 7.10
CA PRO A 127 24.53 -11.19 6.78
C PRO A 127 25.63 -10.20 7.18
N GLY A 128 26.22 -9.56 6.18
CA GLY A 128 27.30 -8.60 6.40
C GLY A 128 26.76 -7.28 6.98
N GLU A 129 27.66 -6.34 7.14
CA GLU A 129 27.32 -4.95 7.38
C GLU A 129 28.15 -4.06 6.46
N ASP A 130 27.55 -2.93 6.07
CA ASP A 130 28.19 -1.95 5.22
C ASP A 130 28.11 -0.58 5.89
N PHE A 131 29.02 0.32 5.50
CA PHE A 131 29.11 1.68 6.02
C PHE A 131 29.04 2.71 4.88
N PRO A 132 27.84 2.95 4.30
CA PRO A 132 27.74 3.86 3.17
C PRO A 132 28.05 5.30 3.60
N LEU A 133 28.74 6.05 2.74
CA LEU A 133 28.98 7.47 2.91
C LEU A 133 27.67 8.26 2.71
N LEU A 134 27.27 9.04 3.70
CA LEU A 134 26.17 10.02 3.60
C LEU A 134 26.64 11.34 3.01
N GLY A 135 27.92 11.68 3.11
CA GLY A 135 28.49 12.84 2.42
C GLY A 135 29.56 13.52 3.24
N GLN A 136 30.03 14.66 2.72
CA GLN A 136 30.95 15.56 3.41
C GLN A 136 30.19 16.36 4.47
N GLY A 137 30.79 16.50 5.64
CA GLY A 137 30.22 17.17 6.80
C GLY A 137 30.08 16.28 8.03
N LEU A 138 29.76 16.92 9.15
CA LEU A 138 29.35 16.23 10.37
C LEU A 138 28.03 15.49 10.13
N CYS A 139 27.86 14.35 10.79
CA CYS A 139 26.61 13.61 10.72
C CYS A 139 25.47 14.40 11.38
N ILE A 140 24.38 14.55 10.62
CA ILE A 140 23.14 15.17 11.08
C ILE A 140 21.98 14.17 10.98
N GLY A 141 21.02 14.32 11.89
CA GLY A 141 19.80 13.52 11.92
C GLY A 141 18.79 13.97 10.86
N LEU A 142 17.66 13.27 10.78
CA LEU A 142 16.58 13.56 9.82
C LEU A 142 16.08 15.02 9.88
N TYR A 143 16.12 15.62 11.07
CA TYR A 143 15.66 16.98 11.32
C TYR A 143 16.77 18.03 11.31
N GLY A 144 17.98 17.67 10.86
CA GLY A 144 19.12 18.61 10.78
C GLY A 144 19.82 18.86 12.10
N MET A 145 19.45 18.13 13.14
CA MET A 145 20.12 18.22 14.43
C MET A 145 21.51 17.58 14.31
N LEU A 146 22.53 18.31 14.74
CA LEU A 146 23.85 17.74 15.03
C LEU A 146 23.76 16.88 16.28
N ILE A 147 24.66 15.92 16.38
CA ILE A 147 24.81 15.15 17.60
C ILE A 147 25.30 16.10 18.69
N PRO A 148 24.69 16.11 19.89
CA PRO A 148 25.04 17.06 20.96
C PRO A 148 26.55 17.13 21.27
N LYS A 149 27.26 16.00 21.22
CA LYS A 149 28.71 15.95 21.45
C LYS A 149 29.58 16.59 20.35
N TYR A 150 29.01 16.86 19.18
CA TYR A 150 29.67 17.52 18.05
C TYR A 150 29.14 18.95 17.82
N ASN A 151 28.28 19.46 18.71
CA ASN A 151 27.66 20.80 18.61
C ASN A 151 28.59 21.93 19.11
N THR A 152 29.83 21.62 19.47
CA THR A 152 30.82 22.61 19.90
C THR A 152 31.71 22.99 18.72
N SER A 153 31.98 24.28 18.54
CA SER A 153 32.94 24.81 17.55
C SER A 153 34.39 24.28 17.73
N ASP A 154 34.63 23.51 18.79
CA ASP A 154 35.93 22.93 19.11
C ASP A 154 36.17 21.63 18.35
N SER A 155 37.19 21.69 17.50
CA SER A 155 37.79 20.62 16.71
C SER A 155 38.47 19.49 17.51
N ASP A 156 38.37 19.51 18.85
CA ASP A 156 39.16 18.68 19.75
C ASP A 156 38.47 17.35 20.14
N VAL A 157 37.23 17.13 19.69
CA VAL A 157 36.41 15.95 20.08
C VAL A 157 36.67 14.73 19.19
N LEU A 158 37.44 14.85 18.09
CA LEU A 158 37.66 13.78 17.12
C LEU A 158 39.08 13.23 17.20
N SER A 159 39.41 12.56 18.31
CA SER A 159 40.71 11.88 18.47
C SER A 159 40.61 10.59 19.29
N LEU A 160 39.71 9.67 18.91
CA LEU A 160 39.74 8.31 19.48
C LEU A 160 40.59 7.34 18.64
N PHE A 161 40.70 7.55 17.33
CA PHE A 161 41.41 6.65 16.39
C PHE A 161 42.11 7.44 15.28
N SER A 162 43.20 6.89 14.73
CA SER A 162 44.08 7.54 13.74
C SER A 162 43.75 7.20 12.28
N ASP A 163 42.82 6.27 12.02
CA ASP A 163 42.42 5.84 10.68
C ASP A 163 40.90 5.54 10.60
N SER A 164 40.32 5.80 9.43
CA SER A 164 38.94 5.49 9.07
C SER A 164 38.60 3.99 9.19
N ASP A 165 39.55 3.09 8.90
CA ASP A 165 39.34 1.65 9.00
C ASP A 165 39.22 1.18 10.45
N ASP A 166 39.96 1.78 11.39
CA ASP A 166 39.85 1.50 12.82
C ASP A 166 38.47 1.89 13.35
N CYS A 167 37.94 2.99 12.86
CA CYS A 167 36.64 3.50 13.27
C CYS A 167 35.48 2.64 12.73
N ARG A 168 35.61 2.18 11.49
CA ARG A 168 34.71 1.18 10.91
C ARG A 168 34.73 -0.10 11.73
N ALA A 169 35.91 -0.63 12.04
CA ALA A 169 36.07 -1.85 12.84
C ALA A 169 35.54 -1.68 14.27
N SER A 170 35.76 -0.51 14.88
CA SER A 170 35.24 -0.18 16.22
C SER A 170 33.72 -0.06 16.23
N CYS A 171 33.14 0.62 15.23
CA CYS A 171 31.69 0.70 15.07
C CYS A 171 31.08 -0.68 14.81
N ALA A 172 31.73 -1.52 14.02
CA ALA A 172 31.34 -2.90 13.76
C ALA A 172 31.28 -3.72 15.07
N ALA A 173 32.28 -3.56 15.94
CA ALA A 173 32.37 -4.27 17.22
C ALA A 173 31.37 -3.79 18.30
N ASP A 174 30.86 -2.56 18.19
CA ASP A 174 29.95 -1.96 19.18
C ASP A 174 28.48 -2.07 18.76
N ASP A 175 27.67 -2.80 19.52
CA ASP A 175 26.25 -2.99 19.21
C ASP A 175 25.36 -1.73 19.34
N GLN A 176 25.85 -0.71 20.03
CA GLN A 176 25.21 0.59 20.15
C GLN A 176 25.57 1.51 18.98
N CYS A 177 26.60 1.20 18.20
CA CYS A 177 27.02 2.08 17.11
C CYS A 177 26.03 2.09 15.93
N THR A 178 25.63 3.29 15.51
CA THR A 178 24.69 3.58 14.42
C THR A 178 25.39 4.22 13.20
N GLY A 179 26.64 4.64 13.35
CA GLY A 179 27.48 5.25 12.31
C GLY A 179 28.76 5.84 12.90
N TYR A 180 29.54 6.54 12.10
CA TYR A 180 30.73 7.26 12.57
C TYR A 180 31.01 8.47 11.68
N VAL A 181 31.80 9.41 12.21
CA VAL A 181 32.27 10.58 11.48
C VAL A 181 33.79 10.58 11.45
N THR A 182 34.38 10.79 10.27
CA THR A 182 35.82 10.94 10.10
C THR A 182 36.18 12.39 9.82
N LYS A 183 37.42 12.74 10.13
CA LYS A 183 38.07 14.02 9.86
C LYS A 183 39.18 13.81 8.82
N ASP A 184 39.44 14.83 8.03
CA ASP A 184 40.47 14.89 6.99
C ASP A 184 41.90 14.63 7.48
N ASP A 185 42.19 14.91 8.75
CA ASP A 185 43.48 14.60 9.41
C ASP A 185 43.58 13.18 9.99
N GLY A 186 42.58 12.31 9.74
CA GLY A 186 42.54 10.92 10.18
C GLY A 186 41.79 10.69 11.49
N GLY A 187 41.40 11.75 12.21
CA GLY A 187 40.57 11.64 13.40
C GLY A 187 39.20 11.01 13.12
N CYS A 188 38.65 10.25 14.07
CA CYS A 188 37.32 9.70 13.92
C CYS A 188 36.61 9.49 15.26
N SER A 189 35.27 9.50 15.23
CA SER A 189 34.44 9.17 16.39
C SER A 189 33.14 8.46 16.01
N LEU A 190 32.71 7.56 16.90
CA LEU A 190 31.52 6.73 16.74
C LEU A 190 30.25 7.51 17.06
N ILE A 191 29.15 7.09 16.47
CA ILE A 191 27.80 7.58 16.76
C ILE A 191 27.06 6.41 17.37
N LEU A 192 26.59 6.56 18.61
CA LEU A 192 25.97 5.54 19.41
C LEU A 192 24.47 5.81 19.53
N LYS A 193 23.66 4.79 19.83
CA LYS A 193 22.21 4.94 20.05
C LYS A 193 21.86 5.95 21.15
N GLU A 194 22.71 6.05 22.18
CA GLU A 194 22.54 7.00 23.29
C GLU A 194 22.73 8.46 22.89
N ASP A 195 23.39 8.74 21.75
CA ASP A 195 23.56 10.08 21.20
C ASP A 195 22.24 10.72 20.73
N GLY A 196 21.13 9.96 20.76
CA GLY A 196 19.78 10.50 20.58
C GLY A 196 19.35 10.72 19.13
N MET A 197 20.13 10.29 18.14
CA MET A 197 19.75 10.36 16.72
C MET A 197 20.43 9.29 15.85
N LEU A 198 19.85 9.03 14.68
CA LEU A 198 20.43 8.20 13.62
C LEU A 198 21.00 9.09 12.50
N PRO A 199 22.22 8.82 11.99
CA PRO A 199 22.79 9.57 10.87
C PRO A 199 21.91 9.45 9.63
N ALA A 200 21.47 10.59 9.09
CA ALA A 200 20.60 10.65 7.90
C ALA A 200 21.26 11.42 6.74
N ALA A 201 22.06 12.43 7.06
CA ALA A 201 22.78 13.26 6.10
C ALA A 201 24.09 13.80 6.70
N ALA A 202 24.73 14.70 5.95
CA ALA A 202 25.90 15.44 6.40
C ALA A 202 25.68 16.94 6.15
N ASP A 203 26.25 17.80 6.99
CA ASP A 203 26.04 19.26 6.97
C ASP A 203 26.84 20.04 5.91
N GLY A 204 27.76 19.37 5.19
CA GLY A 204 28.55 19.97 4.13
C GLY A 204 29.93 20.51 4.54
N ASP A 205 30.34 20.40 5.81
CA ASP A 205 31.70 20.77 6.22
C ASP A 205 32.76 19.90 5.51
N GLU A 206 33.65 20.53 4.76
CA GLU A 206 34.63 19.84 3.91
C GLU A 206 35.67 19.03 4.69
N ARG A 207 35.83 19.30 6.00
CA ARG A 207 36.80 18.62 6.87
C ARG A 207 36.32 17.25 7.32
N PHE A 208 35.01 16.98 7.23
CA PHE A 208 34.41 15.79 7.81
C PHE A 208 33.75 14.91 6.76
N GLN A 209 33.58 13.63 7.09
CA GLN A 209 32.75 12.71 6.32
C GLN A 209 31.86 11.88 7.24
N CYS A 210 30.59 11.79 6.87
CA CYS A 210 29.59 11.06 7.63
C CYS A 210 29.32 9.68 7.05
N PHE A 211 29.47 8.65 7.86
CA PHE A 211 29.16 7.26 7.52
C PHE A 211 28.07 6.73 8.44
N TRP A 212 27.16 5.94 7.88
CA TRP A 212 26.14 5.27 8.68
C TRP A 212 26.33 3.78 8.66
N ARG A 213 25.95 3.09 9.74
CA ARG A 213 26.06 1.64 9.83
C ARG A 213 24.78 0.98 9.33
N ARG A 214 24.89 0.19 8.27
CA ARG A 214 23.80 -0.68 7.79
C ARG A 214 24.09 -2.13 8.15
N ARG A 215 23.16 -2.75 8.87
CA ARG A 215 23.18 -4.20 9.12
C ARG A 215 22.17 -4.89 8.21
N TRP A 216 22.58 -5.99 7.59
CA TRP A 216 21.70 -6.85 6.80
C TRP A 216 21.17 -7.98 7.68
N LEU A 217 19.93 -8.40 7.46
CA LEU A 217 19.33 -9.56 8.13
C LEU A 217 19.43 -10.81 7.25
N HIS A 218 19.46 -10.60 5.94
CA HIS A 218 19.49 -11.65 4.93
C HIS A 218 20.53 -11.34 3.87
N ASP A 219 21.00 -12.39 3.22
CA ASP A 219 21.85 -12.28 2.03
C ASP A 219 21.46 -13.38 1.03
N SER A 220 20.56 -13.04 0.11
CA SER A 220 19.98 -13.99 -0.85
C SER A 220 20.73 -14.08 -2.16
N VAL A 221 22.06 -14.19 -2.08
CA VAL A 221 22.93 -14.29 -3.25
C VAL A 221 22.43 -15.39 -4.17
N GLY A 222 22.28 -15.05 -5.44
CA GLY A 222 21.89 -15.99 -6.49
C GLY A 222 20.41 -16.37 -6.54
N VAL A 223 19.54 -15.82 -5.69
CA VAL A 223 18.10 -16.15 -5.73
C VAL A 223 17.40 -15.70 -7.03
N TYR A 224 17.99 -14.73 -7.74
CA TYR A 224 17.57 -14.26 -9.05
C TYR A 224 18.49 -14.72 -10.20
N ASN A 225 19.43 -15.65 -9.94
CA ASN A 225 20.24 -16.19 -11.02
C ASN A 225 19.38 -16.97 -12.02
N PRO A 226 19.69 -16.88 -13.32
CA PRO A 226 19.01 -17.67 -14.34
C PRO A 226 19.30 -19.18 -14.16
N PRO A 227 18.42 -20.07 -14.66
CA PRO A 227 17.19 -19.77 -15.40
C PRO A 227 16.03 -19.41 -14.46
N ARG A 228 15.27 -18.37 -14.82
CA ARG A 228 14.00 -18.03 -14.16
C ARG A 228 12.83 -18.37 -15.09
N PRO A 229 11.66 -18.74 -14.55
CA PRO A 229 10.45 -18.88 -15.37
C PRO A 229 9.99 -17.52 -15.91
N LEU A 230 9.40 -17.54 -17.11
CA LEU A 230 8.71 -16.39 -17.69
C LEU A 230 7.46 -16.04 -16.88
N VAL A 231 7.02 -14.78 -16.98
CA VAL A 231 5.76 -14.31 -16.39
C VAL A 231 4.58 -14.97 -17.13
N PRO A 232 3.70 -15.71 -16.43
CA PRO A 232 2.49 -16.27 -17.05
C PRO A 232 1.61 -15.21 -17.70
N LYS A 233 0.96 -15.55 -18.83
CA LYS A 233 0.11 -14.63 -19.60
C LYS A 233 -1.30 -14.47 -19.01
N VAL A 234 -1.37 -14.12 -17.74
CA VAL A 234 -2.61 -13.84 -17.00
C VAL A 234 -2.55 -12.46 -16.35
N ILE A 235 -3.63 -11.71 -16.49
CA ILE A 235 -3.85 -10.42 -15.87
C ILE A 235 -4.85 -10.62 -14.74
N TRP A 236 -4.41 -10.36 -13.51
CA TRP A 236 -5.21 -10.39 -12.31
C TRP A 236 -5.63 -8.98 -11.92
N SER A 237 -6.90 -8.83 -11.56
CA SER A 237 -7.41 -7.64 -10.91
C SER A 237 -8.53 -8.03 -9.96
N TYR A 238 -8.77 -7.20 -8.95
CA TYR A 238 -9.85 -7.37 -7.99
C TYR A 238 -10.72 -6.11 -7.94
N TRP A 239 -12.02 -6.29 -7.75
CA TRP A 239 -12.95 -5.22 -7.40
C TRP A 239 -13.97 -5.77 -6.41
N GLU A 240 -13.89 -5.32 -5.16
CA GLU A 240 -14.88 -5.64 -4.14
C GLU A 240 -16.24 -5.12 -4.61
N ASP A 241 -17.28 -5.94 -4.43
CA ASP A 241 -18.67 -5.61 -4.77
C ASP A 241 -18.93 -5.50 -6.29
N LEU A 242 -18.92 -6.65 -6.97
CA LEU A 242 -19.56 -6.78 -8.29
C LEU A 242 -21.12 -6.84 -8.18
N GLN A 243 -21.68 -6.85 -6.97
CA GLN A 243 -23.09 -7.15 -6.66
C GLN A 243 -23.72 -6.01 -5.85
N VAL A 244 -24.07 -4.90 -6.53
CA VAL A 244 -24.70 -3.71 -5.96
C VAL A 244 -25.76 -4.07 -4.89
N PRO A 245 -25.60 -3.65 -3.61
CA PRO A 245 -26.56 -4.04 -2.59
C PRO A 245 -27.96 -3.49 -2.88
N PHE A 246 -29.00 -4.28 -2.58
CA PHE A 246 -30.39 -4.03 -3.00
C PHE A 246 -31.01 -2.72 -2.43
N ASN A 247 -30.35 -2.09 -1.45
CA ASN A 247 -30.89 -1.01 -0.60
C ASN A 247 -30.35 0.41 -0.88
N LYS A 248 -29.54 0.62 -1.91
CA LYS A 248 -29.22 1.93 -2.49
C LYS A 248 -29.54 1.80 -3.97
N THR A 249 -29.96 2.89 -4.59
CA THR A 249 -30.37 2.84 -5.99
C THR A 249 -29.18 2.41 -6.87
N LEU A 250 -29.45 1.74 -7.99
CA LEU A 250 -28.44 1.42 -9.02
C LEU A 250 -27.71 2.70 -9.47
N GLN A 251 -28.43 3.82 -9.53
CA GLN A 251 -27.92 5.16 -9.80
C GLN A 251 -26.96 5.70 -8.72
N GLU A 252 -27.16 5.35 -7.45
CA GLU A 252 -26.35 5.81 -6.32
C GLU A 252 -25.02 5.06 -6.14
N ARG A 253 -24.81 3.92 -6.82
CA ARG A 253 -23.63 3.06 -6.56
C ARG A 253 -22.86 2.56 -7.77
N ALA A 254 -23.47 2.42 -8.95
CA ALA A 254 -23.06 1.32 -9.82
C ALA A 254 -22.45 1.66 -11.17
N HIS A 255 -22.44 2.90 -11.66
CA HIS A 255 -22.28 3.04 -13.10
C HIS A 255 -20.98 3.66 -13.60
N GLN A 256 -20.41 4.64 -12.90
CA GLN A 256 -19.23 5.32 -13.44
C GLN A 256 -17.93 4.56 -13.21
N GLY A 257 -17.68 4.14 -11.97
CA GLY A 257 -16.53 3.29 -11.63
C GLY A 257 -16.58 1.95 -12.40
N LEU A 258 -17.78 1.39 -12.58
CA LEU A 258 -17.99 0.19 -13.39
C LEU A 258 -17.73 0.42 -14.88
N ALA A 259 -18.27 1.49 -15.47
CA ALA A 259 -18.06 1.83 -16.87
C ALA A 259 -16.58 2.10 -17.16
N PHE A 260 -15.92 2.88 -16.30
CA PHE A 260 -14.50 3.19 -16.47
C PHE A 260 -13.62 1.96 -16.30
N ARG A 261 -13.91 1.11 -15.30
CA ARG A 261 -13.25 -0.18 -15.14
C ARG A 261 -13.42 -1.07 -16.37
N ASN A 262 -14.62 -1.15 -16.92
CA ASN A 262 -14.89 -1.96 -18.11
C ASN A 262 -14.15 -1.42 -19.34
N LEU A 263 -14.01 -0.09 -19.46
CA LEU A 263 -13.18 0.55 -20.47
C LEU A 263 -11.70 0.18 -20.28
N CYS A 264 -11.18 0.23 -19.04
CA CYS A 264 -9.83 -0.23 -18.71
C CYS A 264 -9.62 -1.69 -19.13
N GLN A 265 -10.49 -2.61 -18.69
CA GLN A 265 -10.40 -4.02 -19.08
C GLN A 265 -10.48 -4.23 -20.60
N SER A 266 -11.26 -3.43 -21.31
CA SER A 266 -11.36 -3.49 -22.77
C SER A 266 -10.02 -3.16 -23.42
N SER A 267 -9.29 -2.16 -22.90
CA SER A 267 -7.92 -1.87 -23.34
C SER A 267 -6.99 -3.07 -23.15
N TRP A 268 -7.14 -3.80 -22.04
CA TRP A 268 -6.29 -4.96 -21.74
C TRP A 268 -6.50 -6.08 -22.74
N ARG A 269 -7.77 -6.47 -22.96
CA ARG A 269 -8.12 -7.54 -23.91
C ARG A 269 -7.77 -7.17 -25.34
N LYS A 270 -8.00 -5.91 -25.73
CA LYS A 270 -7.75 -5.42 -27.09
C LYS A 270 -6.26 -5.39 -27.43
N LEU A 271 -5.43 -4.94 -26.49
CA LEU A 271 -3.98 -4.86 -26.68
C LEU A 271 -3.29 -6.21 -26.46
N ASN A 272 -3.92 -7.15 -25.76
CA ASN A 272 -3.31 -8.41 -25.36
C ASN A 272 -4.22 -9.62 -25.68
N PRO A 273 -4.54 -9.90 -26.96
CA PRO A 273 -5.49 -10.96 -27.34
C PRO A 273 -5.06 -12.38 -26.92
N GLY A 274 -3.76 -12.60 -26.67
CA GLY A 274 -3.22 -13.87 -26.17
C GLY A 274 -3.08 -13.95 -24.65
N TRP A 275 -3.61 -12.98 -23.91
CA TRP A 275 -3.58 -12.95 -22.44
C TRP A 275 -4.95 -13.24 -21.86
N GLU A 276 -4.97 -13.98 -20.76
CA GLU A 276 -6.18 -14.20 -19.99
C GLU A 276 -6.42 -13.01 -19.04
N VAL A 277 -7.63 -12.44 -19.04
CA VAL A 277 -7.99 -11.33 -18.16
C VAL A 277 -8.99 -11.81 -17.11
N ARG A 278 -8.56 -11.83 -15.84
CA ARG A 278 -9.35 -12.26 -14.68
C ARG A 278 -9.65 -11.06 -13.77
N MET A 279 -10.85 -10.53 -13.91
CA MET A 279 -11.42 -9.60 -12.92
C MET A 279 -12.15 -10.41 -11.86
N LEU A 280 -11.61 -10.40 -10.65
CA LEU A 280 -12.12 -11.14 -9.50
C LEU A 280 -12.91 -10.22 -8.55
N ASP A 281 -13.70 -10.85 -7.70
CA ASP A 281 -14.49 -10.24 -6.64
C ASP A 281 -14.42 -11.09 -5.37
N GLN A 282 -15.16 -10.69 -4.33
CA GLN A 282 -15.18 -11.35 -3.03
C GLN A 282 -15.62 -12.83 -3.08
N ASP A 283 -16.28 -13.26 -4.15
CA ASP A 283 -16.83 -14.61 -4.29
C ASP A 283 -15.95 -15.48 -5.20
N THR A 284 -15.49 -14.91 -6.32
CA THR A 284 -14.73 -15.59 -7.37
C THR A 284 -13.24 -15.72 -7.07
N MET A 285 -12.70 -14.91 -6.16
CA MET A 285 -11.28 -14.99 -5.76
C MET A 285 -10.91 -16.36 -5.16
N TRP A 286 -11.86 -17.01 -4.48
CA TRP A 286 -11.65 -18.29 -3.79
C TRP A 286 -11.41 -19.47 -4.73
N ASN A 287 -11.70 -19.31 -6.03
CA ASN A 287 -11.33 -20.30 -7.05
C ASN A 287 -9.81 -20.38 -7.28
N TYR A 288 -9.05 -19.40 -6.82
CA TYR A 288 -7.62 -19.27 -7.10
C TYR A 288 -6.77 -19.22 -5.83
N ILE A 289 -7.28 -18.67 -4.74
CA ILE A 289 -6.59 -18.59 -3.46
C ILE A 289 -7.47 -19.10 -2.34
N ALA A 290 -6.85 -19.56 -1.27
CA ALA A 290 -7.51 -20.06 -0.07
C ALA A 290 -7.16 -19.18 1.14
N LEU A 291 -7.87 -19.37 2.26
CA LEU A 291 -7.70 -18.52 3.44
C LEU A 291 -6.27 -18.58 3.99
N GLU A 292 -5.60 -19.72 3.89
CA GLU A 292 -4.19 -19.91 4.26
C GLU A 292 -3.21 -19.12 3.40
N ASP A 293 -3.61 -18.69 2.20
CA ASP A 293 -2.80 -17.81 1.34
C ASP A 293 -2.85 -16.34 1.82
N LEU A 294 -3.74 -15.99 2.74
CA LEU A 294 -4.03 -14.63 3.20
C LEU A 294 -3.60 -14.40 4.67
N PRO A 295 -3.54 -13.15 5.16
CA PRO A 295 -3.30 -12.86 6.58
C PRO A 295 -4.38 -13.46 7.47
N LYS A 296 -4.02 -13.85 8.70
CA LYS A 296 -5.00 -14.40 9.67
C LYS A 296 -6.13 -13.41 9.97
N GLY A 297 -5.83 -12.12 9.99
CA GLY A 297 -6.80 -11.04 10.18
C GLY A 297 -7.57 -10.65 8.92
N PHE A 298 -7.49 -11.38 7.80
CA PHE A 298 -8.00 -10.97 6.48
C PHE A 298 -9.44 -10.41 6.49
N HIS A 299 -10.36 -11.07 7.19
CA HIS A 299 -11.76 -10.63 7.24
C HIS A 299 -11.98 -9.36 8.08
N ALA A 300 -11.05 -9.01 8.97
CA ALA A 300 -11.08 -7.77 9.75
C ALA A 300 -10.39 -6.60 9.02
N LEU A 301 -9.84 -6.84 7.82
CA LEU A 301 -9.16 -5.81 7.05
C LEU A 301 -10.15 -4.93 6.29
N LYS A 302 -9.77 -3.66 6.15
CA LYS A 302 -10.41 -2.71 5.26
C LYS A 302 -10.28 -3.19 3.81
N ILE A 303 -11.22 -2.80 2.96
CA ILE A 303 -11.36 -3.32 1.59
C ILE A 303 -10.05 -3.17 0.77
N TRP A 304 -9.37 -2.04 0.90
CA TRP A 304 -8.11 -1.81 0.19
C TRP A 304 -6.98 -2.73 0.68
N HIS A 305 -6.85 -2.98 1.99
CA HIS A 305 -5.87 -3.93 2.52
C HIS A 305 -6.24 -5.39 2.19
N ARG A 306 -7.53 -5.72 2.04
CA ARG A 306 -7.94 -7.01 1.46
C ARG A 306 -7.44 -7.15 0.03
N SER A 307 -7.64 -6.13 -0.81
CA SER A 307 -7.13 -6.11 -2.19
C SER A 307 -5.60 -6.24 -2.25
N ASP A 308 -4.88 -5.58 -1.34
CA ASP A 308 -3.42 -5.69 -1.17
C ASP A 308 -2.96 -7.12 -0.82
N ALA A 309 -3.65 -7.79 0.09
CA ALA A 309 -3.35 -9.19 0.43
C ALA A 309 -3.67 -10.14 -0.74
N ILE A 310 -4.81 -9.95 -1.40
CA ILE A 310 -5.27 -10.77 -2.54
C ILE A 310 -4.27 -10.68 -3.70
N ARG A 311 -3.80 -9.48 -4.05
CA ARG A 311 -2.86 -9.32 -5.18
C ARG A 311 -1.55 -10.04 -4.96
N LEU A 312 -0.98 -9.91 -3.77
CA LEU A 312 0.27 -10.59 -3.42
C LEU A 312 0.05 -12.11 -3.41
N ALA A 313 -1.05 -12.59 -2.83
CA ALA A 313 -1.38 -14.02 -2.82
C ALA A 313 -1.53 -14.60 -4.23
N LEU A 314 -2.26 -13.93 -5.12
CA LEU A 314 -2.47 -14.38 -6.50
C LEU A 314 -1.17 -14.45 -7.28
N VAL A 315 -0.39 -13.36 -7.29
CA VAL A 315 0.87 -13.31 -8.07
C VAL A 315 1.93 -14.22 -7.45
N ALA A 316 2.05 -14.30 -6.12
CA ALA A 316 2.99 -15.23 -5.49
C ALA A 316 2.63 -16.69 -5.79
N LYS A 317 1.35 -17.05 -5.82
CA LYS A 317 0.90 -18.43 -6.04
C LYS A 317 0.91 -18.83 -7.51
N HIS A 318 0.42 -17.97 -8.40
CA HIS A 318 0.15 -18.29 -9.81
C HIS A 318 1.03 -17.54 -10.79
N GLY A 319 1.80 -16.55 -10.33
CA GLY A 319 2.47 -15.60 -11.21
C GLY A 319 1.49 -14.76 -12.01
N GLY A 320 2.02 -14.10 -13.03
CA GLY A 320 1.29 -13.24 -13.94
C GLY A 320 1.45 -11.78 -13.58
N VAL A 321 0.48 -10.98 -14.02
CA VAL A 321 0.48 -9.53 -13.81
C VAL A 321 -0.68 -9.16 -12.91
N TRP A 322 -0.41 -8.53 -11.76
CA TRP A 322 -1.42 -7.75 -11.07
C TRP A 322 -1.53 -6.38 -11.73
N LEU A 323 -2.75 -5.97 -12.02
CA LEU A 323 -3.06 -4.64 -12.53
C LEU A 323 -4.32 -4.13 -11.86
N ASP A 324 -4.24 -3.02 -11.14
CA ASP A 324 -5.42 -2.41 -10.55
C ASP A 324 -6.49 -2.11 -11.61
N ALA A 325 -7.75 -2.34 -11.24
CA ALA A 325 -8.92 -2.29 -12.13
C ALA A 325 -9.14 -0.97 -12.89
N THR A 326 -8.58 0.13 -12.37
CA THR A 326 -8.70 1.50 -12.92
C THR A 326 -7.40 1.96 -13.58
N THR A 327 -6.75 1.04 -14.28
CA THR A 327 -5.54 1.28 -15.07
C THR A 327 -5.83 1.07 -16.54
N LEU A 328 -5.75 2.12 -17.37
CA LEU A 328 -5.90 2.01 -18.81
C LEU A 328 -4.56 1.65 -19.44
N LEU A 329 -4.49 0.57 -20.23
CA LEU A 329 -3.31 0.29 -21.03
C LEU A 329 -3.33 1.10 -22.32
N LEU A 330 -2.21 1.74 -22.61
CA LEU A 330 -1.99 2.39 -23.89
C LEU A 330 -1.14 1.50 -24.81
N ARG A 331 -0.37 0.56 -24.25
CA ARG A 331 0.54 -0.33 -24.99
C ARG A 331 0.36 -1.79 -24.54
N PRO A 332 0.66 -2.76 -25.43
CA PRO A 332 0.59 -4.18 -25.08
C PRO A 332 1.63 -4.55 -24.01
N PHE A 333 1.37 -5.60 -23.25
CA PHE A 333 2.26 -6.08 -22.18
C PHE A 333 3.62 -6.56 -22.68
N SER A 334 3.73 -7.01 -23.92
CA SER A 334 5.03 -7.24 -24.55
C SER A 334 5.94 -6.00 -24.51
N THR A 335 5.36 -4.80 -24.49
CA THR A 335 6.08 -3.53 -24.29
C THR A 335 6.12 -3.09 -22.82
N VAL A 336 5.03 -3.29 -22.07
CA VAL A 336 4.94 -2.83 -20.66
C VAL A 336 5.92 -3.58 -19.77
N ILE A 337 5.91 -4.93 -19.86
CA ILE A 337 6.70 -5.81 -18.99
C ILE A 337 7.89 -6.47 -19.69
N GLN A 338 7.99 -6.37 -21.02
CA GLN A 338 9.05 -7.02 -21.81
C GLN A 338 9.14 -8.53 -21.49
N ASP A 339 8.06 -9.26 -21.74
CA ASP A 339 7.81 -10.64 -21.30
C ASP A 339 8.72 -11.70 -21.96
N THR A 340 9.82 -11.31 -22.60
CA THR A 340 10.77 -12.18 -23.29
C THR A 340 12.03 -12.48 -22.48
N ASP A 341 12.37 -11.67 -21.47
CA ASP A 341 13.54 -11.91 -20.61
C ASP A 341 13.10 -12.37 -19.21
N PRO A 342 13.27 -13.66 -18.85
CA PRO A 342 12.91 -14.16 -17.53
C PRO A 342 13.79 -13.62 -16.39
N GLY A 343 15.00 -13.11 -16.69
CA GLY A 343 15.89 -12.49 -15.73
C GLY A 343 15.51 -11.05 -15.38
N HIS A 344 14.64 -10.43 -16.20
CA HIS A 344 14.25 -9.04 -16.05
C HIS A 344 12.93 -8.89 -15.27
N ARG A 345 12.82 -7.84 -14.46
CA ARG A 345 11.56 -7.45 -13.79
C ARG A 345 11.26 -5.98 -14.02
N ILE A 346 9.97 -5.65 -13.98
CA ILE A 346 9.49 -4.28 -14.08
C ILE A 346 8.60 -3.99 -12.88
N PHE A 347 8.93 -2.90 -12.17
CA PHE A 347 8.14 -2.37 -11.07
C PHE A 347 7.89 -0.89 -11.29
N TYR A 348 6.77 -0.40 -10.76
CA TYR A 348 6.51 1.03 -10.67
C TYR A 348 6.98 1.53 -9.30
N VAL A 349 7.55 2.73 -9.29
CA VAL A 349 8.05 3.40 -8.09
C VAL A 349 7.46 4.80 -8.00
N ASN A 350 7.13 5.21 -6.78
CA ASN A 350 6.64 6.55 -6.51
C ASN A 350 7.84 7.48 -6.32
N ARG A 351 8.22 8.22 -7.37
CA ARG A 351 9.27 9.26 -7.23
C ARG A 351 8.73 10.62 -6.81
N GLY A 352 7.47 10.68 -6.38
CA GLY A 352 6.77 11.91 -6.06
C GLY A 352 6.54 12.81 -7.28
N LEU A 353 5.56 13.71 -7.16
CA LEU A 353 5.63 15.00 -7.84
C LEU A 353 6.75 15.77 -7.13
N LYS A 354 7.64 16.46 -7.86
CA LYS A 354 8.65 17.34 -7.27
C LYS A 354 8.01 18.17 -6.14
N GLY A 355 8.46 18.01 -4.88
CA GLY A 355 8.23 19.01 -3.84
C GLY A 355 7.42 18.63 -2.60
N GLN A 356 7.35 17.36 -2.19
CA GLN A 356 6.92 17.04 -0.81
C GLN A 356 7.89 16.04 -0.16
N PRO A 357 9.14 16.43 0.17
CA PRO A 357 9.76 15.77 1.30
C PRO A 357 8.91 16.14 2.53
N LEU A 358 8.43 15.14 3.29
CA LEU A 358 7.86 15.36 4.64
C LEU A 358 8.91 15.92 5.62
N ILE A 359 10.16 16.01 5.16
CA ILE A 359 11.36 16.44 5.86
C ILE A 359 11.83 17.74 5.22
N ASN A 360 12.45 18.62 6.00
CA ASN A 360 12.97 19.90 5.55
C ASN A 360 13.65 19.79 4.16
N PRO A 361 13.15 20.48 3.11
CA PRO A 361 13.71 20.41 1.75
C PRO A 361 15.20 20.78 1.65
N SER A 362 15.74 21.51 2.64
CA SER A 362 17.16 21.85 2.71
C SER A 362 18.06 20.70 3.19
N LEU A 363 17.48 19.58 3.65
CA LEU A 363 18.18 18.43 4.20
C LEU A 363 17.79 17.17 3.44
N ALA A 364 18.74 16.62 2.67
CA ALA A 364 18.51 15.41 1.92
C ALA A 364 18.74 14.17 2.81
N GLU A 365 17.68 13.41 3.12
CA GLU A 365 17.82 12.03 3.62
C GLU A 365 18.58 11.19 2.58
N LYS A 366 19.73 10.62 2.95
CA LYS A 366 20.63 9.90 2.03
C LYS A 366 20.74 8.39 2.30
N ARG A 367 20.06 7.86 3.32
CA ARG A 367 19.96 6.41 3.57
C ARG A 367 19.02 5.71 2.58
N VAL A 368 18.02 6.44 2.08
CA VAL A 368 16.99 5.95 1.15
C VAL A 368 16.81 6.86 -0.05
N THR A 369 16.28 6.31 -1.13
CA THR A 369 15.90 7.04 -2.34
C THR A 369 14.48 6.68 -2.73
N ALA A 370 13.80 7.54 -3.47
CA ALA A 370 12.43 7.29 -3.91
C ALA A 370 12.26 6.03 -4.79
N GLU A 371 13.35 5.42 -5.26
CA GLU A 371 13.32 4.12 -5.93
C GLU A 371 12.95 2.96 -5.00
N LEU A 372 12.95 3.19 -3.68
CA LEU A 372 12.55 2.20 -2.67
C LEU A 372 11.07 2.31 -2.28
N HIS A 373 10.34 3.31 -2.78
CA HIS A 373 8.88 3.38 -2.65
C HIS A 373 8.26 2.64 -3.83
N VAL A 374 8.07 1.33 -3.67
CA VAL A 374 7.54 0.45 -4.70
C VAL A 374 6.02 0.48 -4.68
N GLU A 375 5.43 0.89 -5.80
CA GLU A 375 3.99 0.95 -5.97
C GLU A 375 3.37 -0.45 -6.03
N ASN A 376 2.30 -0.66 -5.27
CA ASN A 376 1.65 -1.96 -5.15
C ASN A 376 0.46 -2.18 -6.11
N TRP A 377 0.12 -1.20 -6.96
CA TRP A 377 -0.98 -1.30 -7.94
C TRP A 377 -0.58 -2.05 -9.22
N PHE A 378 0.70 -2.43 -9.35
CA PHE A 378 1.24 -3.20 -10.46
C PHE A 378 2.33 -4.18 -10.00
N PHE A 379 2.18 -5.44 -10.37
CA PHE A 379 3.24 -6.45 -10.23
C PHE A 379 3.31 -7.29 -11.49
N ALA A 380 4.50 -7.71 -11.91
CA ALA A 380 4.67 -8.71 -12.95
C ALA A 380 5.76 -9.68 -12.52
N ALA A 381 5.38 -10.92 -12.23
CA ALA A 381 6.32 -11.91 -11.72
C ALA A 381 5.89 -13.33 -12.06
N PRO A 382 6.82 -14.28 -12.16
CA PRO A 382 6.46 -15.70 -12.18
C PRO A 382 5.94 -16.17 -10.82
N PRO A 383 5.34 -17.38 -10.76
CA PRO A 383 5.00 -18.00 -9.48
C PRO A 383 6.22 -18.12 -8.57
N GLN A 384 6.01 -17.97 -7.27
CA GLN A 384 7.04 -18.10 -6.24
C GLN A 384 8.21 -17.11 -6.40
N ASP A 385 7.95 -15.91 -6.92
CA ASP A 385 8.97 -14.86 -7.00
C ASP A 385 9.44 -14.46 -5.57
N PRO A 386 10.75 -14.58 -5.26
CA PRO A 386 11.26 -14.43 -3.90
C PRO A 386 10.88 -13.11 -3.22
N PHE A 387 10.94 -12.00 -3.97
CA PHE A 387 10.58 -10.68 -3.48
C PHE A 387 9.11 -10.64 -3.05
N LEU A 388 8.19 -11.05 -3.92
CA LEU A 388 6.76 -11.01 -3.63
C LEU A 388 6.33 -12.02 -2.56
N VAL A 389 6.94 -13.21 -2.50
CA VAL A 389 6.66 -14.20 -1.44
C VAL A 389 7.07 -13.70 -0.06
N ARG A 390 8.22 -13.03 0.03
CA ARG A 390 8.69 -12.42 1.29
C ARG A 390 7.85 -11.21 1.67
N THR A 391 7.46 -10.39 0.69
CA THR A 391 6.52 -9.29 0.92
C THR A 391 5.18 -9.82 1.45
N LEU A 392 4.62 -10.87 0.84
CA LEU A 392 3.40 -11.52 1.35
C LEU A 392 3.58 -12.04 2.77
N SER A 393 4.74 -12.62 3.08
CA SER A 393 5.06 -13.09 4.44
C SER A 393 5.12 -11.94 5.46
N CYS A 394 5.67 -10.79 5.06
CA CYS A 394 5.64 -9.57 5.86
C CYS A 394 4.20 -9.07 6.08
N VAL A 395 3.39 -8.97 5.02
CA VAL A 395 1.99 -8.52 5.07
C VAL A 395 1.14 -9.45 5.95
N LYS A 396 1.33 -10.77 5.84
CA LYS A 396 0.64 -11.75 6.72
C LYS A 396 0.95 -11.55 8.19
N ARG A 397 2.19 -11.18 8.52
CA ARG A 397 2.63 -10.92 9.89
C ARG A 397 2.09 -9.59 10.40
N LEU A 398 2.11 -8.55 9.56
CA LEU A 398 1.58 -7.23 9.87
C LEU A 398 0.07 -7.29 10.16
N HIS A 399 -0.70 -7.95 9.29
CA HIS A 399 -2.15 -8.10 9.40
C HIS A 399 -2.57 -9.39 10.12
N ARG A 400 -1.85 -9.78 11.18
CA ARG A 400 -2.17 -10.99 11.96
C ARG A 400 -3.48 -10.89 12.72
N GLU A 401 -3.81 -9.70 13.22
CA GLU A 401 -4.98 -9.43 14.07
C GLU A 401 -6.02 -8.56 13.35
N SER A 402 -5.66 -7.32 12.99
CA SER A 402 -6.56 -6.33 12.39
C SER A 402 -5.79 -5.17 11.72
N ASP A 403 -6.54 -4.22 11.16
CA ASP A 403 -6.04 -2.98 10.54
C ASP A 403 -6.01 -1.75 11.46
N THR A 404 -6.10 -1.95 12.78
CA THR A 404 -6.34 -0.84 13.70
C THR A 404 -5.08 -0.13 14.19
N LYS A 405 -3.90 -0.73 13.99
CA LYS A 405 -2.63 -0.21 14.51
C LYS A 405 -1.86 0.51 13.42
N LEU A 406 -1.22 1.62 13.79
CA LEU A 406 -0.31 2.36 12.93
C LEU A 406 0.99 1.59 12.70
N LEU A 407 1.72 1.84 11.61
CA LEU A 407 3.02 1.20 11.35
C LEU A 407 4.03 1.44 12.49
N ALA A 408 4.00 2.64 13.08
CA ALA A 408 4.83 3.00 14.23
C ALA A 408 4.50 2.18 15.50
N GLU A 409 3.29 1.62 15.60
CA GLU A 409 2.85 0.78 16.72
C GLU A 409 3.32 -0.68 16.62
N TYR A 410 4.10 -1.02 15.59
CA TYR A 410 4.73 -2.33 15.44
C TYR A 410 6.27 -2.27 15.58
N PRO A 411 6.79 -1.99 16.80
CA PRO A 411 8.24 -1.87 17.03
C PRO A 411 8.99 -3.20 16.81
N ASP A 412 8.29 -4.33 16.86
CA ASP A 412 8.82 -5.66 16.54
C ASP A 412 8.85 -5.94 15.03
N MET A 413 8.09 -5.18 14.24
CA MET A 413 8.06 -5.28 12.77
C MET A 413 9.03 -4.33 12.10
N PHE A 414 9.10 -3.07 12.53
CA PHE A 414 9.95 -2.06 11.91
C PHE A 414 10.87 -1.42 12.95
N THR A 415 12.17 -1.52 12.73
CA THR A 415 13.18 -0.82 13.55
C THR A 415 12.95 0.69 13.51
N ALA A 416 13.39 1.44 14.53
CA ALA A 416 13.30 2.91 14.54
C ALA A 416 13.87 3.54 13.25
N ARG A 417 15.00 3.00 12.76
CA ARG A 417 15.58 3.37 11.46
C ARG A 417 14.63 3.14 10.29
N GLN A 418 13.99 1.98 10.23
CA GLN A 418 13.03 1.68 9.16
C GLN A 418 11.83 2.62 9.22
N GLN A 419 11.35 2.98 10.42
CA GLN A 419 10.26 3.95 10.57
C GLN A 419 10.64 5.34 10.07
N GLU A 420 11.84 5.85 10.39
CA GLU A 420 12.36 7.11 9.82
C GLU A 420 12.44 7.05 8.29
N ASN A 421 12.92 5.93 7.74
CA ASN A 421 13.02 5.74 6.29
C ASN A 421 11.65 5.66 5.61
N LEU A 422 10.66 5.00 6.22
CA LEU A 422 9.29 4.94 5.72
C LEU A 422 8.68 6.35 5.68
N LEU A 423 8.84 7.12 6.76
CA LEU A 423 8.43 8.53 6.81
C LEU A 423 9.10 9.34 5.70
N ALA A 424 10.42 9.17 5.50
CA ALA A 424 11.15 9.86 4.45
C ALA A 424 10.68 9.51 3.03
N LEU A 425 10.20 8.28 2.83
CA LEU A 425 9.62 7.81 1.58
C LEU A 425 8.15 8.22 1.40
N GLY A 426 7.53 8.86 2.39
CA GLY A 426 6.09 9.17 2.39
C GLY A 426 5.21 7.93 2.53
N ILE A 427 5.74 6.85 3.15
CA ILE A 427 5.03 5.60 3.39
C ILE A 427 4.44 5.65 4.82
N TRP A 428 3.12 5.81 4.87
CA TRP A 428 2.33 5.87 6.11
C TRP A 428 1.44 4.63 6.28
N GLU A 429 0.52 4.65 7.24
CA GLU A 429 -0.17 3.46 7.74
C GLU A 429 -1.14 2.81 6.76
N TYR A 430 -1.68 3.61 5.83
CA TYR A 430 -2.46 3.12 4.70
C TYR A 430 -1.61 2.27 3.71
N LEU A 431 -0.29 2.46 3.69
CA LEU A 431 0.64 1.88 2.71
C LEU A 431 1.39 0.68 3.30
N ALA A 432 0.64 -0.21 3.95
CA ALA A 432 1.17 -1.39 4.65
C ALA A 432 1.99 -2.32 3.74
N THR A 433 1.52 -2.53 2.49
CA THR A 433 2.22 -3.35 1.50
C THR A 433 3.53 -2.70 1.05
N ASP A 434 3.52 -1.39 0.79
CA ASP A 434 4.68 -0.59 0.39
C ASP A 434 5.75 -0.61 1.49
N ALA A 435 5.33 -0.52 2.76
CA ALA A 435 6.22 -0.69 3.91
C ALA A 435 6.87 -2.08 3.94
N CYS A 436 6.11 -3.13 3.64
CA CYS A 436 6.65 -4.49 3.53
C CYS A 436 7.57 -4.69 2.31
N LEU A 437 7.27 -4.08 1.17
CA LEU A 437 8.15 -4.07 -0.01
C LEU A 437 9.49 -3.40 0.33
N PHE A 438 9.45 -2.23 0.97
CA PHE A 438 10.63 -1.54 1.48
C PHE A 438 11.42 -2.43 2.44
N LYS A 439 10.76 -2.99 3.46
CA LYS A 439 11.41 -3.83 4.48
C LYS A 439 12.18 -4.99 3.86
N VAL A 440 11.58 -5.69 2.89
CA VAL A 440 12.22 -6.83 2.24
C VAL A 440 13.49 -6.41 1.48
N LEU A 441 13.47 -5.26 0.79
CA LEU A 441 14.67 -4.70 0.14
C LEU A 441 15.70 -4.18 1.14
N ASP A 442 15.24 -3.62 2.25
CA ASP A 442 16.10 -3.00 3.25
C ASP A 442 16.83 -4.03 4.13
N GLU A 443 16.29 -5.24 4.26
CA GLU A 443 16.83 -6.31 5.10
C GLU A 443 17.74 -7.30 4.37
N ASP A 444 17.72 -7.33 3.04
CA ASP A 444 18.46 -8.31 2.25
C ASP A 444 19.45 -7.66 1.28
N LYS A 445 20.75 -7.94 1.48
CA LYS A 445 21.84 -7.32 0.71
C LYS A 445 21.73 -7.65 -0.77
N ALA A 446 21.82 -8.94 -1.12
CA ALA A 446 21.75 -9.37 -2.51
C ALA A 446 20.44 -8.97 -3.20
N LEU A 447 19.31 -8.95 -2.46
CA LEU A 447 18.04 -8.52 -3.02
C LEU A 447 18.01 -7.02 -3.31
N LYS A 448 18.61 -6.19 -2.45
CA LYS A 448 18.78 -4.76 -2.70
C LYS A 448 19.70 -4.50 -3.89
N GLU A 449 20.79 -5.25 -4.00
CA GLU A 449 21.72 -5.16 -5.13
C GLU A 449 21.03 -5.58 -6.44
N TRP A 450 20.27 -6.67 -6.43
CA TRP A 450 19.41 -7.07 -7.56
C TRP A 450 18.40 -5.97 -7.91
N TRP A 451 17.71 -5.43 -6.91
CA TRP A 451 16.72 -4.37 -7.09
C TRP A 451 17.30 -3.13 -7.74
N LEU A 452 18.50 -2.71 -7.34
CA LEU A 452 19.19 -1.53 -7.87
C LEU A 452 19.93 -1.81 -9.19
N GLY A 453 20.21 -3.08 -9.47
CA GLY A 453 20.91 -3.55 -10.67
C GLY A 453 20.11 -3.40 -11.97
N PRO A 454 20.73 -3.79 -13.11
CA PRO A 454 20.15 -3.62 -14.45
C PRO A 454 19.01 -4.60 -14.75
N SER A 455 18.90 -5.70 -14.00
CA SER A 455 17.85 -6.72 -14.15
C SER A 455 16.47 -6.25 -13.66
N VAL A 456 16.37 -5.03 -13.12
CA VAL A 456 15.12 -4.46 -12.65
C VAL A 456 14.92 -3.08 -13.28
N THR A 457 13.86 -2.92 -14.05
CA THR A 457 13.39 -1.61 -14.50
C THR A 457 12.42 -1.02 -13.48
N ARG A 458 12.79 0.15 -12.95
CA ARG A 458 12.03 0.91 -11.96
C ARG A 458 11.41 2.11 -12.67
N ARG A 459 10.11 2.04 -12.99
CA ARG A 459 9.39 3.08 -13.76
C ARG A 459 8.68 4.05 -12.84
N ASN A 460 8.78 5.35 -13.13
CA ASN A 460 7.95 6.35 -12.45
C ASN A 460 6.75 6.70 -13.32
N LEU A 461 5.53 6.44 -12.84
CA LEU A 461 4.33 6.79 -13.59
C LEU A 461 4.09 8.31 -13.62
N LEU A 462 4.28 8.98 -12.48
CA LEU A 462 4.08 10.43 -12.36
C LEU A 462 5.09 11.24 -13.19
N GLY A 463 6.23 10.66 -13.53
CA GLY A 463 7.21 11.30 -14.41
C GLY A 463 6.74 11.45 -15.86
N HIS A 464 5.72 10.68 -16.26
CA HIS A 464 5.14 10.72 -17.61
C HIS A 464 3.72 11.30 -17.65
N LEU A 465 3.11 11.52 -16.48
CA LEU A 465 1.84 12.23 -16.35
C LEU A 465 2.12 13.71 -16.11
N ASN A 466 1.42 14.60 -16.83
CA ASN A 466 1.62 16.04 -16.63
C ASN A 466 1.31 16.38 -15.16
N PRO A 467 2.26 16.93 -14.37
CA PRO A 467 2.04 17.29 -12.97
C PRO A 467 0.81 18.17 -12.75
N ARG A 468 0.40 18.92 -13.79
CA ARG A 468 -0.82 19.74 -13.79
C ARG A 468 -2.10 18.96 -13.53
N TRP A 469 -2.11 17.66 -13.79
CA TRP A 469 -3.27 16.78 -13.55
C TRP A 469 -3.73 16.78 -12.09
N TRP A 470 -2.80 17.03 -11.19
CA TRP A 470 -3.07 17.09 -9.75
C TRP A 470 -3.29 18.51 -9.25
N SER A 471 -2.57 19.49 -9.82
CA SER A 471 -2.66 20.88 -9.38
C SER A 471 -3.87 21.64 -9.96
N ASN A 472 -4.44 21.17 -11.08
CA ASN A 472 -5.61 21.77 -11.70
C ASN A 472 -6.50 20.69 -12.36
N PRO A 473 -7.31 19.96 -11.57
CA PRO A 473 -8.15 18.87 -12.07
C PRO A 473 -9.21 19.37 -13.07
N ASP A 474 -9.76 20.57 -12.89
CA ASP A 474 -10.78 21.11 -13.79
C ASP A 474 -10.22 21.37 -15.19
N GLU A 475 -9.03 21.95 -15.27
CA GLU A 475 -8.38 22.16 -16.57
C GLU A 475 -7.98 20.84 -17.22
N THR A 476 -7.56 19.87 -16.40
CA THR A 476 -7.25 18.51 -16.85
C THR A 476 -8.46 17.80 -17.44
N VAL A 477 -9.64 17.94 -16.83
CA VAL A 477 -10.88 17.41 -17.38
C VAL A 477 -11.18 18.03 -18.74
N LYS A 478 -10.96 19.35 -18.90
CA LYS A 478 -11.16 20.01 -20.20
C LYS A 478 -10.19 19.46 -21.25
N GLU A 479 -8.89 19.46 -20.97
CA GLU A 479 -7.83 19.02 -21.87
C GLU A 479 -7.97 17.56 -22.29
N LEU A 480 -8.33 16.68 -21.35
CA LEU A 480 -8.45 15.27 -21.61
C LEU A 480 -9.79 14.94 -22.28
N PHE A 481 -10.92 15.41 -21.73
CA PHE A 481 -12.24 14.89 -22.09
C PHE A 481 -13.12 15.82 -22.93
N ARG A 482 -12.87 17.14 -22.96
CA ARG A 482 -13.80 18.13 -23.55
C ARG A 482 -13.23 18.97 -24.69
N ARG A 483 -11.92 19.00 -24.87
CA ARG A 483 -11.25 19.64 -26.02
C ARG A 483 -10.13 18.77 -26.54
N VAL A 484 -9.67 19.08 -27.75
CA VAL A 484 -8.48 18.47 -28.33
C VAL A 484 -7.27 19.31 -27.93
N ASP A 485 -6.33 18.66 -27.24
CA ASP A 485 -5.01 19.19 -26.92
C ASP A 485 -3.96 18.38 -27.71
N PRO A 486 -3.29 18.98 -28.71
CA PRO A 486 -2.35 18.26 -29.57
C PRO A 486 -1.16 17.64 -28.83
N GLU A 487 -0.64 18.30 -27.80
CA GLU A 487 0.51 17.82 -27.02
C GLU A 487 0.10 16.60 -26.18
N LEU A 488 -1.08 16.66 -25.58
CA LEU A 488 -1.65 15.54 -24.84
C LEU A 488 -1.97 14.36 -25.76
N VAL A 489 -2.56 14.61 -26.94
CA VAL A 489 -2.80 13.57 -27.95
C VAL A 489 -1.49 12.90 -28.35
N GLN A 490 -0.44 13.68 -28.62
CA GLN A 490 0.89 13.14 -28.93
C GLN A 490 1.43 12.30 -27.78
N THR A 491 1.23 12.72 -26.53
CA THR A 491 1.67 11.94 -25.35
C THR A 491 0.92 10.61 -25.23
N LEU A 492 -0.41 10.62 -25.38
CA LEU A 492 -1.27 9.44 -25.29
C LEU A 492 -1.01 8.43 -26.44
N THR A 493 -0.67 8.93 -27.64
CA THR A 493 -0.53 8.13 -28.86
C THR A 493 0.93 7.88 -29.29
N GLY A 494 1.91 8.63 -28.78
CA GLY A 494 3.29 8.70 -29.28
C GLY A 494 4.29 7.68 -28.75
N GLY A 495 3.87 6.72 -27.91
CA GLY A 495 4.68 5.54 -27.54
C GLY A 495 5.38 5.64 -26.20
N ALA A 496 5.65 6.86 -25.73
CA ALA A 496 6.35 7.10 -24.47
C ALA A 496 5.51 6.67 -23.24
N LEU A 497 4.20 6.95 -23.27
CA LEU A 497 3.29 6.60 -22.19
C LEU A 497 2.71 5.19 -22.43
N LEU A 498 2.95 4.30 -21.48
CA LEU A 498 2.57 2.89 -21.60
C LEU A 498 1.18 2.58 -21.07
N LEU A 499 0.80 3.25 -19.98
CA LEU A 499 -0.46 3.06 -19.27
C LEU A 499 -0.79 4.31 -18.45
N LEU A 500 -2.05 4.42 -18.04
CA LEU A 500 -2.59 5.46 -17.17
C LEU A 500 -3.22 4.81 -15.94
N LYS A 501 -2.69 5.09 -14.75
CA LYS A 501 -3.33 4.72 -13.48
C LYS A 501 -4.15 5.90 -12.99
N PHE A 502 -5.43 5.66 -12.73
CA PHE A 502 -6.29 6.60 -12.01
C PHE A 502 -6.47 6.09 -10.59
N THR A 503 -5.86 6.79 -9.63
CA THR A 503 -6.03 6.55 -8.20
C THR A 503 -7.46 6.90 -7.77
N GLY A 504 -7.88 6.52 -6.56
CA GLY A 504 -9.19 6.91 -6.02
C GLY A 504 -9.45 8.42 -6.16
N PRO A 505 -8.60 9.29 -5.58
CA PRO A 505 -8.76 10.73 -5.69
C PRO A 505 -8.75 11.28 -7.13
N MET A 506 -8.01 10.67 -8.05
CA MET A 506 -8.04 11.06 -9.47
C MET A 506 -9.38 10.68 -10.12
N ARG A 507 -9.94 9.51 -9.80
CA ARG A 507 -11.22 9.11 -10.37
C ARG A 507 -12.32 10.03 -9.90
N ASP A 508 -12.38 10.29 -8.60
CA ASP A 508 -13.41 11.14 -7.99
C ASP A 508 -13.45 12.53 -8.64
N LYS A 509 -12.28 13.07 -9.04
CA LYS A 509 -12.15 14.40 -9.65
C LYS A 509 -12.19 14.42 -11.18
N LEU A 510 -11.62 13.42 -11.84
CA LEU A 510 -11.42 13.43 -13.30
C LEU A 510 -12.38 12.52 -14.06
N ILE A 511 -12.82 11.43 -13.44
CA ILE A 511 -13.60 10.38 -14.10
C ILE A 511 -15.06 10.43 -13.67
N ASP A 512 -15.34 10.48 -12.37
CA ASP A 512 -16.69 10.42 -11.81
C ASP A 512 -17.59 11.60 -12.20
N PRO A 513 -17.06 12.82 -12.45
CA PRO A 513 -17.89 13.93 -12.95
C PRO A 513 -18.25 13.85 -14.44
N LEU A 514 -17.72 12.88 -15.21
CA LEU A 514 -17.95 12.81 -16.65
C LEU A 514 -19.37 12.32 -16.98
N SER A 515 -19.91 12.73 -18.11
CA SER A 515 -21.05 12.04 -18.71
C SER A 515 -20.59 10.71 -19.36
N PRO A 516 -21.49 9.73 -19.53
CA PRO A 516 -21.18 8.54 -20.32
C PRO A 516 -20.68 8.85 -21.73
N LEU A 517 -21.17 9.94 -22.34
CA LEU A 517 -20.73 10.37 -23.67
C LEU A 517 -19.26 10.84 -23.66
N GLU A 518 -18.83 11.57 -22.64
CA GLU A 518 -17.42 11.97 -22.48
C GLU A 518 -16.54 10.75 -22.21
N LEU A 519 -16.96 9.88 -21.28
CA LEU A 519 -16.19 8.69 -20.88
C LEU A 519 -15.91 7.72 -22.03
N TYR A 520 -16.91 7.47 -22.89
CA TYR A 520 -16.77 6.57 -24.05
C TYR A 520 -16.27 7.29 -25.32
N GLY A 521 -15.85 8.56 -25.21
CA GLY A 521 -15.24 9.30 -26.32
C GLY A 521 -16.24 9.69 -27.42
N CYS A 522 -17.51 9.87 -27.09
CA CYS A 522 -18.56 10.32 -28.02
C CYS A 522 -18.57 11.85 -28.26
N VAL A 523 -17.68 12.55 -27.57
CA VAL A 523 -17.37 13.98 -27.73
C VAL A 523 -15.94 14.08 -28.26
N GLU A 524 -15.72 14.95 -29.26
CA GLU A 524 -14.39 15.18 -29.81
C GLU A 524 -13.47 15.79 -28.75
N SER A 525 -12.37 15.09 -28.44
CA SER A 525 -11.43 15.45 -27.38
C SER A 525 -10.14 14.65 -27.50
N SER A 526 -9.12 15.02 -26.73
CA SER A 526 -7.87 14.25 -26.64
C SER A 526 -8.14 12.79 -26.28
N TRP A 527 -9.10 12.54 -25.39
CA TRP A 527 -9.53 11.22 -24.96
C TRP A 527 -10.19 10.41 -26.07
N SER A 528 -11.11 10.99 -26.84
CA SER A 528 -11.75 10.25 -27.95
C SER A 528 -10.77 9.90 -29.06
N ILE A 529 -9.79 10.77 -29.33
CA ILE A 529 -8.67 10.47 -30.24
C ILE A 529 -7.83 9.31 -29.69
N ALA A 530 -7.48 9.33 -28.40
CA ALA A 530 -6.73 8.25 -27.77
C ALA A 530 -7.49 6.92 -27.79
N LEU A 531 -8.78 6.91 -27.46
CA LEU A 531 -9.62 5.71 -27.55
C LEU A 531 -9.74 5.18 -28.99
N THR A 532 -9.79 6.07 -29.98
CA THR A 532 -9.79 5.68 -31.39
C THR A 532 -8.47 5.02 -31.79
N ALA A 533 -7.33 5.60 -31.38
CA ALA A 533 -6.00 5.03 -31.62
C ALA A 533 -5.84 3.64 -30.98
N LEU A 534 -6.45 3.42 -29.82
CA LEU A 534 -6.49 2.11 -29.14
C LEU A 534 -7.53 1.15 -29.69
N GLN A 535 -8.33 1.58 -30.69
CA GLN A 535 -9.47 0.82 -31.23
C GLN A 535 -10.50 0.43 -30.15
N LEU A 536 -10.72 1.32 -29.19
CA LEU A 536 -11.72 1.21 -28.13
C LEU A 536 -12.96 2.08 -28.39
N PHE A 537 -12.85 3.06 -29.29
CA PHE A 537 -14.00 3.86 -29.72
C PHE A 537 -15.04 3.02 -30.46
N ASN A 538 -16.32 3.22 -30.14
CA ASN A 538 -17.44 2.50 -30.74
C ASN A 538 -18.60 3.46 -31.06
N ALA A 539 -18.79 3.76 -32.36
CA ALA A 539 -19.83 4.66 -32.83
C ALA A 539 -21.26 4.17 -32.47
N THR A 540 -21.50 2.85 -32.51
CA THR A 540 -22.79 2.27 -32.12
C THR A 540 -23.08 2.50 -30.65
N LYS A 541 -22.06 2.39 -29.78
CA LYS A 541 -22.20 2.72 -28.36
C LYS A 541 -22.60 4.18 -28.17
N CYS A 542 -22.02 5.10 -28.94
CA CYS A 542 -22.40 6.52 -28.89
C CYS A 542 -23.84 6.78 -29.35
N ILE A 543 -24.32 6.06 -30.37
CA ILE A 543 -25.73 6.14 -30.79
C ILE A 543 -26.65 5.66 -29.66
N GLN A 544 -26.33 4.52 -29.04
CA GLN A 544 -27.11 3.96 -27.94
C GLN A 544 -27.17 4.92 -26.74
N LEU A 545 -26.05 5.55 -26.37
CA LEU A 545 -25.97 6.50 -25.26
C LEU A 545 -26.76 7.80 -25.49
N ARG A 546 -27.08 8.14 -26.75
CA ARG A 546 -27.89 9.32 -27.09
C ARG A 546 -29.40 9.06 -27.09
N LEU A 547 -29.83 7.80 -26.92
CA LEU A 547 -31.26 7.48 -26.87
C LEU A 547 -31.89 7.97 -25.56
N PRO A 548 -33.13 8.49 -25.58
CA PRO A 548 -33.85 8.87 -24.36
C PRO A 548 -33.94 7.70 -23.37
N GLY A 549 -33.54 7.91 -22.12
CA GLY A 549 -33.51 6.87 -21.08
C GLY A 549 -32.28 5.94 -21.11
N ALA A 550 -31.33 6.10 -22.03
CA ALA A 550 -30.11 5.29 -22.04
C ALA A 550 -29.23 5.48 -20.79
N ASN A 551 -29.33 6.65 -20.15
CA ASN A 551 -28.68 6.97 -18.89
C ASN A 551 -29.29 6.28 -17.66
N SER A 552 -30.35 5.47 -17.83
CA SER A 552 -30.92 4.65 -16.74
C SER A 552 -30.51 3.17 -16.82
N TRP A 553 -29.70 2.80 -17.80
CA TRP A 553 -29.16 1.44 -18.00
C TRP A 553 -27.66 1.33 -17.70
N LEU A 554 -26.92 2.41 -18.02
CA LEU A 554 -25.81 2.85 -17.18
C LEU A 554 -26.39 3.63 -15.99
#